data_AF-A0A0Q6JKQ6-F1
#
_entry.id   AF-A0A0Q6JKQ6-F1
#
_cell.length_a   1.000
_cell.length_b   1.000
_cell.length_c   1.000
_cell.angle_alpha   90.00
_cell.angle_beta   90.00
_cell.angle_gamma   90.00
#
_symmetry.space_group_name_H-M   'P 1'
#
loop_
_entity.id
_entity.type
_entity.pdbx_description
1 polymer ?
#
loop_
_entity_poly.entity_id
_entity_poly.type
_entity_poly.pdbx_seq_one_letter_code
_entity_poly.pdbx_strand_id
1 'polypeptide(L)' 'MEIAQWWPAVTAETRDWLVEHNGEPLPSAVRDDVLRVNGDLTDPSWWAGESVDGSSELTDAATDWIESAANEG' A
#
# COMPACT_ATOMS: atom_id res chain seq x y z
N MET A 1 5.96 -9.15 -5.89
CA MET A 1 6.10 -7.87 -6.62
C MET A 1 6.63 -6.87 -5.60
N GLU A 2 7.46 -5.88 -5.95
CA GLU A 2 7.88 -4.83 -5.00
C GLU A 2 6.92 -3.64 -5.06
N ILE A 3 6.90 -2.77 -4.03
CA ILE A 3 5.99 -1.61 -4.01
C ILE A 3 6.15 -0.69 -5.24
N ALA A 4 7.38 -0.50 -5.68
CA ALA A 4 7.70 0.22 -6.90
C ALA A 4 7.06 -0.36 -8.17
N GLN A 5 6.73 -1.66 -8.19
CA GLN A 5 6.19 -2.34 -9.36
C GLN A 5 4.67 -2.21 -9.45
N TRP A 6 3.94 -2.26 -8.33
CA TRP A 6 2.48 -2.10 -8.34
C TRP A 6 2.01 -0.67 -8.14
N TRP A 7 2.82 0.19 -7.52
CA TRP A 7 2.52 1.61 -7.31
C TRP A 7 2.02 2.32 -8.59
N PRO A 8 2.67 2.19 -9.77
CA PRO A 8 2.15 2.83 -10.98
C PRO A 8 0.88 2.15 -11.54
N ALA A 9 0.55 0.94 -11.10
CA ALA A 9 -0.56 0.14 -11.64
C ALA A 9 -1.88 0.32 -10.88
N VAL A 10 -1.83 0.75 -9.61
CA VAL A 10 -3.02 1.12 -8.83
C VAL A 10 -3.62 2.44 -9.34
N THR A 11 -4.89 2.64 -9.02
CA THR A 11 -5.62 3.86 -9.35
C THR A 11 -4.97 5.09 -8.72
N ALA A 12 -5.25 6.26 -9.31
CA ALA A 12 -4.79 7.53 -8.74
C ALA A 12 -5.38 7.77 -7.34
N GLU A 13 -6.67 7.46 -7.14
CA GLU A 13 -7.35 7.53 -5.83
C GLU A 13 -6.66 6.63 -4.78
N THR A 14 -6.26 5.41 -5.17
CA THR A 14 -5.54 4.52 -4.25
C THR A 14 -4.17 5.08 -3.88
N ARG A 15 -3.43 5.69 -4.82
CA ARG A 15 -2.17 6.35 -4.51
C ARG A 15 -2.35 7.54 -3.59
N ASP A 16 -3.31 8.41 -3.89
CA ASP A 16 -3.62 9.60 -3.10
C ASP A 16 -3.94 9.23 -1.65
N TRP A 17 -4.83 8.24 -1.47
CA TRP A 17 -5.16 7.73 -0.14
C TRP A 17 -3.94 7.14 0.58
N LEU A 18 -3.11 6.34 -0.11
CA LEU A 18 -1.91 5.76 0.48
C LEU A 18 -0.89 6.84 0.88
N VAL A 19 -0.77 7.93 0.12
CA VAL A 19 0.10 9.06 0.50
C VAL A 19 -0.40 9.75 1.77
N GLU A 20 -1.71 9.96 1.89
CA GLU A 20 -2.30 10.70 3.01
C GLU A 20 -2.47 9.84 4.29
N HIS A 21 -2.67 8.53 4.12
CA HIS A 21 -3.18 7.64 5.17
C HIS A 21 -2.39 6.33 5.34
N ASN A 22 -1.12 6.25 4.91
CA ASN A 22 -0.28 5.03 5.04
C ASN A 22 -0.05 4.54 6.48
N GLY A 23 -0.34 5.34 7.50
CA GLY A 23 -0.31 4.95 8.91
C GLY A 23 -1.62 4.32 9.41
N GLU A 24 -2.66 4.29 8.59
CA GLU A 24 -4.01 3.87 8.96
C GLU A 24 -4.37 2.49 8.40
N PRO A 25 -5.34 1.78 9.02
CA PRO A 25 -5.87 0.54 8.47
C PRO A 25 -6.41 0.73 7.05
N LEU A 26 -6.13 -0.19 6.13
CA LEU A 26 -6.50 -0.02 4.73
C LEU A 26 -8.01 -0.21 4.55
N PRO A 27 -8.71 0.74 3.92
CA PRO A 27 -10.08 0.52 3.52
C PRO A 27 -10.12 -0.59 2.47
N SER A 28 -11.23 -1.33 2.45
CA SER A 28 -11.39 -2.48 1.55
C SER A 28 -11.12 -2.14 0.08
N ALA A 29 -11.53 -0.96 -0.39
CA ALA A 29 -11.31 -0.51 -1.76
C ALA A 29 -9.82 -0.34 -2.13
N VAL A 30 -9.01 0.23 -1.22
CA VAL A 30 -7.55 0.38 -1.41
C VAL A 30 -6.89 -0.98 -1.42
N ARG A 31 -7.29 -1.85 -0.49
CA ARG A 31 -6.75 -3.22 -0.43
C ARG A 31 -7.08 -4.01 -1.70
N ASP A 32 -8.33 -3.95 -2.17
CA ASP A 32 -8.79 -4.67 -3.36
C ASP A 32 -8.04 -4.18 -4.61
N ASP A 33 -7.81 -2.86 -4.74
CA ASP A 33 -7.08 -2.31 -5.88
C ASP A 33 -5.61 -2.76 -5.90
N VAL A 34 -4.94 -2.77 -4.74
CA VAL A 34 -3.57 -3.27 -4.60
C VAL A 34 -3.50 -4.78 -4.91
N LEU A 35 -4.47 -5.57 -4.45
CA LEU A 35 -4.52 -7.01 -4.73
C LEU A 35 -4.80 -7.30 -6.22
N ARG A 36 -5.71 -6.54 -6.83
CA ARG A 36 -6.09 -6.63 -8.25
C ARG A 36 -4.87 -6.48 -9.17
N VAL A 37 -3.99 -5.50 -8.89
CA VAL A 37 -2.79 -5.26 -9.72
C VAL A 37 -1.67 -6.24 -9.45
N ASN A 38 -1.66 -6.86 -8.27
CA ASN A 38 -0.73 -7.95 -7.92
C ASN A 38 -1.20 -9.32 -8.43
N GLY A 39 -2.29 -9.37 -9.22
CA GLY A 39 -2.78 -10.56 -9.90
C GLY A 39 -3.35 -11.61 -8.94
N ASP A 40 -3.96 -11.20 -7.82
CA ASP A 40 -4.47 -12.08 -6.75
C ASP A 40 -3.41 -13.01 -6.12
N LEU A 41 -2.13 -12.87 -6.50
CA LEU A 41 -1.04 -13.74 -6.05
C LEU A 41 -0.55 -13.31 -4.66
N THR A 42 -1.32 -13.78 -3.68
CA THR A 42 -0.92 -14.37 -2.39
C THR A 42 0.56 -14.27 -2.04
N ASP A 43 0.97 -13.11 -1.55
CA ASP A 43 1.52 -13.00 -0.21
C ASP A 43 1.63 -11.50 0.08
N PRO A 44 0.68 -10.89 0.81
CA PRO A 44 0.74 -9.46 1.07
C PRO A 44 1.90 -9.12 2.02
N SER A 45 2.57 -10.10 2.63
CA SER A 45 3.61 -9.94 3.67
C SER A 45 4.75 -8.96 3.36
N TRP A 46 5.04 -8.69 2.09
CA TRP A 46 6.14 -7.81 1.68
C TRP A 46 5.75 -6.33 1.59
N TRP A 47 4.46 -6.00 1.52
CA TRP A 47 3.96 -4.61 1.62
C TRP A 47 3.01 -4.44 2.80
N ALA A 48 2.26 -5.48 3.14
CA ALA A 48 1.39 -5.56 4.28
C ALA A 48 2.09 -6.21 5.49
N GLY A 49 2.08 -5.52 6.62
CA GLY A 49 2.61 -5.96 7.90
C GLY A 49 1.55 -6.62 8.78
N GLU A 50 1.96 -6.99 10.00
CA GLU A 50 1.04 -7.49 11.02
C GLU A 50 0.14 -6.34 11.49
N SER A 51 -1.15 -6.40 11.15
CA SER A 51 -2.14 -5.42 11.59
C SER A 51 -2.59 -5.76 13.01
N VAL A 52 -1.99 -5.13 14.01
CA VAL A 52 -2.46 -5.22 15.40
C VAL A 52 -3.38 -4.03 15.67
N ASP A 53 -4.58 -4.32 16.17
CA ASP A 53 -5.70 -3.40 16.48
C ASP A 53 -5.32 -1.90 16.47
N GLY A 54 -5.64 -1.21 15.37
CA GLY A 54 -5.38 0.22 15.19
C GLY A 54 -4.08 0.61 14.47
N SER A 55 -3.24 -0.35 14.08
CA SER A 55 -1.99 -0.10 13.34
C SER A 55 -2.20 -0.25 11.83
N SER A 56 -1.38 0.46 11.03
CA SER A 56 -1.33 0.29 9.58
C SER A 56 -1.21 -1.17 9.20
N GLU A 57 -1.94 -1.56 8.15
CA GLU A 57 -1.73 -2.86 7.55
C GLU A 57 -0.50 -2.89 6.67
N LEU A 58 0.16 -1.75 6.43
CA LEU A 58 1.42 -1.66 5.70
C LEU A 58 2.60 -1.97 6.62
N THR A 59 3.64 -2.57 6.06
CA THR A 59 4.95 -2.64 6.72
C THR A 59 5.58 -1.24 6.81
N ASP A 60 6.41 -0.99 7.82
CA ASP A 60 7.23 0.23 7.90
C ASP A 60 7.99 0.52 6.60
N ALA A 61 8.54 -0.53 5.95
CA ALA A 61 9.25 -0.38 4.68
C ALA A 61 8.34 0.07 3.53
N ALA A 62 7.07 -0.34 3.52
CA ALA A 62 6.11 0.12 2.53
C ALA A 62 5.69 1.57 2.80
N THR A 63 5.48 1.93 4.07
CA THR A 63 5.18 3.31 4.49
C THR A 63 6.32 4.26 4.10
N ASP A 64 7.56 3.95 4.48
CA ASP A 64 8.74 4.77 4.17
C ASP A 64 8.92 4.96 2.66
N TRP A 65 8.68 3.89 1.88
CA TRP A 65 8.73 3.97 0.43
C TRP A 65 7.64 4.90 -0.14
N ILE A 66 6.40 4.81 0.36
CA ILE A 66 5.29 5.67 -0.08
C ILE A 66 5.59 7.13 0.24
N GLU A 67 6.10 7.41 1.44
CA GLU A 67 6.51 8.76 1.85
C GLU A 67 7.62 9.28 0.91
N SER A 68 8.63 8.48 0.60
CA SER A 68 9.68 8.87 -0.34
C SER A 68 9.12 9.10 -1.75
N ALA A 69 8.24 8.22 -2.26
CA ALA A 69 7.62 8.37 -3.57
C ALA A 69 6.73 9.62 -3.68
N ALA A 70 6.08 10.03 -2.59
CA ALA A 70 5.29 11.25 -2.52
C ALA A 70 6.13 12.53 -2.53
N ASN A 71 7.33 12.49 -1.94
CA ASN A 71 8.25 13.64 -1.89
C ASN A 71 8.99 13.89 -3.21
N GLU A 72 9.13 12.87 -4.08
CA GLU A 72 9.79 12.96 -5.39
C GLU A 72 8.83 13.44 -6.52
N GLY A 73 7.65 13.96 -6.17
CA GLY A 73 6.57 14.39 -7.07
C GLY A 73 6.58 15.88 -7.44
#